data_AF-A0A0M8N8E9-F1
#
_entry.id   AF-A0A0M8N8E9-F1
#
_cell.length_a   1.000
_cell.length_b   1.000
_cell.length_c   1.000
_cell.angle_alpha   90.00
_cell.angle_beta   90.00
_cell.angle_gamma   90.00
#
_symmetry.space_group_name_H-M   'P 1'
#
loop_
_entity.id
_entity.type
_entity.pdbx_description
1 polymer ?
#
loop_
_entity_poly.entity_id
_entity_poly.type
_entity_poly.pdbx_seq_one_letter_code
_entity_poly.pdbx_strand_id
1 'polypeptide(L)'
;MTQTRSGRHSYRPVAYWRGEQVIQEVEEQDDMFNRAAGFVMPKIKEVVRVPLEGPHPRSAASRGRSSRPKPKKVEPEEEQQLEEWEVSPGVVEGEIVLWEPEHEEHPPADDEAVQVTDERIAISASAIQTSDIRDATFRFAKTLTMPFMGAGVVDLPPGGEKRPKNSRKMHMVFFVHTGKVMVTINEAQFRISAGGMWFVPRGNYYSITNDYDNPSRVFFCQACELSASFADMTQQSVA
;
A
#
# COMPACT_ATOMS: atom_id res chain seq x y z
N MET A 1 -11.85 -3.81 46.46
CA MET A 1 -13.15 -3.18 46.18
C MET A 1 -13.50 -2.34 47.38
N THR A 2 -13.93 -1.09 47.19
CA THR A 2 -14.13 -0.16 48.31
C THR A 2 -15.59 0.24 48.35
N GLN A 3 -16.22 0.17 49.52
CA GLN A 3 -17.61 0.58 49.69
C GLN A 3 -17.66 2.09 49.98
N THR A 4 -18.51 2.82 49.26
CA THR A 4 -18.73 4.25 49.51
C THR A 4 -19.58 4.45 50.77
N ARG A 5 -19.62 5.68 51.32
CA ARG A 5 -20.50 6.02 52.45
C ARG A 5 -21.99 5.73 52.19
N SER A 6 -22.40 5.65 50.92
CA SER A 6 -23.77 5.31 50.50
C SER A 6 -24.01 3.80 50.32
N GLY A 7 -23.04 2.95 50.69
CA GLY A 7 -23.15 1.50 50.58
C GLY A 7 -22.86 0.94 49.19
N ARG A 8 -22.56 1.78 48.17
CA ARG A 8 -22.27 1.32 46.80
C ARG A 8 -20.85 0.80 46.68
N HIS A 9 -20.67 -0.23 45.87
CA HIS A 9 -19.34 -0.74 45.56
C HIS A 9 -18.65 0.13 44.52
N SER A 10 -17.47 0.65 44.87
CA SER A 10 -16.57 1.35 43.96
C SER A 10 -15.38 0.45 43.62
N TYR A 11 -15.15 0.26 42.33
CA TYR A 11 -14.01 -0.46 41.78
C TYR A 11 -13.56 0.21 40.49
N ARG A 12 -12.26 0.04 40.16
CA ARG A 12 -11.71 0.54 38.90
C ARG A 12 -12.38 -0.15 37.71
N PRO A 13 -12.55 0.53 36.55
CA PRO A 13 -13.07 -0.10 35.35
C PRO A 13 -12.37 -1.42 35.03
N VAL A 14 -13.15 -2.36 34.52
CA VAL A 14 -12.74 -3.73 34.20
C VAL A 14 -12.41 -3.79 32.71
N ALA A 15 -11.27 -4.37 32.37
CA ALA A 15 -10.86 -4.58 30.99
C ALA A 15 -11.42 -5.92 30.48
N TYR A 16 -12.69 -5.95 30.09
CA TYR A 16 -13.35 -7.16 29.57
C TYR A 16 -12.59 -7.81 28.40
N TRP A 17 -11.90 -7.00 27.58
CA TRP A 17 -11.06 -7.46 26.46
C TRP A 17 -9.80 -8.23 26.89
N ARG A 18 -9.38 -8.13 28.15
CA ARG A 18 -8.29 -8.95 28.72
C ARG A 18 -8.80 -10.18 29.45
N GLY A 19 -10.10 -10.45 29.42
CA GLY A 19 -10.71 -11.51 30.22
C GLY A 19 -10.95 -11.14 31.69
N GLU A 20 -10.88 -9.86 32.06
CA GLU A 20 -11.33 -9.43 33.40
C GLU A 20 -12.87 -9.49 33.47
N GLN A 21 -13.44 -9.95 34.59
CA GLN A 21 -14.90 -10.14 34.74
C GLN A 21 -15.40 -9.74 36.13
N VAL A 22 -16.68 -9.33 36.19
CA VAL A 22 -17.39 -9.01 37.44
C VAL A 22 -18.38 -10.13 37.71
N ILE A 23 -18.16 -10.88 38.78
CA ILE A 23 -19.03 -11.96 39.22
C ILE A 23 -20.10 -11.38 40.15
N GLN A 24 -21.37 -11.52 39.75
CA GLN A 24 -22.52 -11.07 40.52
C GLN A 24 -23.23 -12.27 41.16
N GLU A 25 -23.68 -12.11 42.39
CA GLU A 25 -24.47 -13.05 43.15
C GLU A 25 -25.85 -12.45 43.39
N VAL A 26 -26.84 -13.32 43.39
CA VAL A 26 -28.24 -12.92 43.47
C VAL A 26 -28.71 -13.12 44.90
N GLU A 27 -29.00 -12.04 45.61
CA GLU A 27 -29.48 -12.09 47.00
C GLU A 27 -30.97 -11.72 47.00
N GLU A 28 -31.81 -12.58 47.55
CA GLU A 28 -33.22 -12.30 47.79
C GLU A 28 -33.36 -11.52 49.10
N GLN A 29 -33.95 -10.33 49.01
CA GLN A 29 -34.16 -9.46 50.15
C GLN A 29 -35.66 -9.29 50.40
N ASP A 30 -36.08 -9.51 51.65
CA ASP A 30 -37.47 -9.36 52.05
C ASP A 30 -37.91 -7.89 51.98
N ASP A 31 -39.03 -7.64 51.30
CA ASP A 31 -39.60 -6.31 51.22
C ASP A 31 -40.30 -5.94 52.53
N MET A 32 -39.83 -4.87 53.19
CA MET A 32 -40.33 -4.42 54.49
C MET A 32 -41.81 -4.00 54.43
N PHE A 33 -42.32 -3.69 53.22
CA PHE A 33 -43.71 -3.31 52.99
C PHE A 33 -44.60 -4.45 52.46
N ASN A 34 -44.02 -5.57 52.00
CA ASN A 34 -44.79 -6.65 51.37
C ASN A 34 -44.14 -8.02 51.62
N ARG A 35 -44.39 -8.61 52.80
CA ARG A 35 -43.79 -9.90 53.23
C ARG A 35 -44.08 -11.12 52.33
N ALA A 36 -44.91 -10.96 51.29
CA ALA A 36 -45.27 -12.03 50.37
C ALA A 36 -44.40 -12.09 49.10
N ALA A 37 -43.61 -11.06 48.81
CA ALA A 37 -42.75 -11.02 47.63
C ALA A 37 -41.40 -10.38 47.99
N GLY A 38 -40.36 -11.21 48.17
CA GLY A 38 -38.99 -10.74 48.23
C GLY A 38 -38.57 -10.18 46.87
N PHE A 39 -37.68 -9.18 46.86
CA PHE A 39 -37.08 -8.67 45.63
C PHE A 39 -35.64 -9.17 45.48
N VAL A 40 -35.27 -9.44 44.24
CA VAL A 40 -33.99 -10.02 43.89
C VAL A 40 -33.01 -8.91 43.56
N MET A 41 -31.92 -8.78 44.33
CA MET A 41 -30.91 -7.75 44.09
C MET A 41 -29.55 -8.36 43.72
N PRO A 42 -29.01 -8.05 42.52
CA PRO A 42 -27.69 -8.50 42.14
C PRO A 42 -26.62 -7.74 42.94
N LYS A 43 -25.82 -8.48 43.68
CA LYS A 43 -24.70 -7.98 44.49
C LYS A 43 -23.39 -8.44 43.89
N ILE A 44 -22.41 -7.54 43.82
CA ILE A 44 -21.12 -7.88 43.23
C ILE A 44 -20.34 -8.70 44.27
N LYS A 45 -20.06 -9.96 43.94
CA LYS A 45 -19.32 -10.90 44.79
C LYS A 45 -17.82 -10.69 44.64
N GLU A 46 -17.33 -10.67 43.41
CA GLU A 46 -15.91 -10.59 43.12
C GLU A 46 -15.63 -9.91 41.77
N VAL A 47 -14.48 -9.24 41.66
CA VAL A 47 -13.96 -8.72 40.40
C VAL A 47 -12.66 -9.46 40.10
N VAL A 48 -12.70 -10.36 39.13
CA VAL A 48 -11.54 -11.13 38.67
C VAL A 48 -10.71 -10.24 37.76
N ARG A 49 -9.49 -9.91 38.19
CA ARG A 49 -8.54 -9.11 37.41
C ARG A 49 -7.38 -9.98 36.95
N VAL A 50 -7.11 -9.94 35.65
CA VAL A 50 -5.95 -10.60 35.07
C VAL A 50 -4.70 -9.77 35.42
N PRO A 51 -3.67 -10.38 36.03
CA PRO A 51 -2.41 -9.70 36.29
C PRO A 51 -1.83 -9.14 35.00
N LEU A 52 -1.40 -7.87 35.02
CA LEU A 52 -0.62 -7.31 33.93
C LEU A 52 0.73 -8.03 33.92
N GLU A 53 1.08 -8.70 32.82
CA GLU A 53 2.45 -9.16 32.59
C GLU A 53 3.38 -7.95 32.75
N GLY A 54 4.26 -8.05 33.74
CA GLY A 54 5.09 -6.92 34.16
C GLY A 54 6.06 -6.54 33.05
N PRO A 55 6.21 -5.25 32.73
CA PRO A 55 7.31 -4.81 31.89
C PRO A 55 8.66 -5.05 32.60
N HIS A 56 9.65 -5.50 31.83
CA HIS A 56 11.05 -5.66 32.27
C HIS A 56 11.55 -4.47 33.10
N PRO A 57 12.35 -4.71 34.15
CA PRO A 57 12.70 -3.68 35.12
C PRO A 57 13.61 -2.65 34.45
N ARG A 58 13.12 -1.42 34.32
CA ARG A 58 13.97 -0.25 34.08
C ARG A 58 13.94 0.65 35.30
N SER A 59 15.15 1.04 35.67
CA SER A 59 15.62 1.68 36.89
C SER A 59 14.79 2.86 37.41
N ALA A 60 14.89 3.04 38.72
CA ALA A 60 14.15 3.97 39.55
C ALA A 60 14.30 5.47 39.21
N ALA A 61 13.16 6.15 39.35
CA ALA A 61 12.92 7.49 39.92
C ALA A 61 13.75 8.71 39.47
N SER A 62 13.04 9.73 38.94
CA SER A 62 12.89 11.00 39.67
C SER A 62 11.60 11.73 39.25
N ARG A 63 10.97 12.39 40.23
CA ARG A 63 9.73 13.16 40.10
C ARG A 63 10.04 14.57 39.58
N GLY A 64 9.24 15.07 38.65
CA GLY A 64 9.05 16.52 38.50
C GLY A 64 8.73 17.05 37.10
N ARG A 65 7.62 17.81 37.04
CA ARG A 65 7.24 18.86 36.08
C ARG A 65 6.57 18.50 34.73
N SER A 66 5.38 19.10 34.60
CA SER A 66 4.57 19.36 33.41
C SER A 66 5.38 19.60 32.13
N SER A 67 5.08 18.82 31.08
CA SER A 67 5.35 19.22 29.69
C SER A 67 4.40 18.49 28.72
N ARG A 68 3.70 19.31 27.91
CA ARG A 68 3.26 19.16 26.51
C ARG A 68 3.06 17.73 25.95
N PRO A 69 1.94 17.46 25.23
CA PRO A 69 1.71 16.13 24.65
C PRO A 69 2.86 15.77 23.69
N LYS A 70 3.52 14.65 23.99
CA LYS A 70 4.56 14.08 23.14
C LYS A 70 3.92 13.62 21.82
N PRO A 71 4.56 13.86 20.66
CA PRO A 71 4.10 13.28 19.41
C PRO A 71 4.07 11.76 19.57
N LYS A 72 3.00 11.14 19.08
CA LYS A 72 2.92 9.68 18.93
C LYS A 72 4.19 9.24 18.22
N LYS A 73 4.94 8.34 18.86
CA LYS A 73 6.02 7.59 18.23
C LYS A 73 5.39 6.92 17.02
N VAL A 74 5.77 7.37 15.82
CA VAL A 74 5.61 6.60 14.59
C VAL A 74 6.39 5.33 14.86
N GLU A 75 5.72 4.19 14.84
CA GLU A 75 6.43 2.91 14.84
C GLU A 75 7.38 2.93 13.65
N PRO A 76 8.66 2.55 13.81
CA PRO A 76 9.53 2.43 12.67
C PRO A 76 8.88 1.39 11.77
N GLU A 77 8.45 1.81 10.58
CA GLU A 77 8.25 0.87 9.47
C GLU A 77 9.51 0.01 9.45
N GLU A 78 9.36 -1.30 9.61
CA GLU A 78 10.47 -2.23 9.48
C GLU A 78 11.10 -1.92 8.11
N GLU A 79 12.27 -1.26 8.11
CA GLU A 79 13.02 -1.00 6.88
C GLU A 79 13.32 -2.36 6.29
N GLN A 80 12.51 -2.77 5.32
CA GLN A 80 12.68 -4.02 4.62
C GLN A 80 14.11 -4.02 4.07
N GLN A 81 14.90 -4.99 4.52
CA GLN A 81 16.28 -5.10 4.09
C GLN A 81 16.29 -5.40 2.59
N LEU A 82 16.82 -4.45 1.81
CA LEU A 82 16.98 -4.62 0.36
C LEU A 82 17.92 -5.80 0.09
N GLU A 83 17.61 -6.57 -0.95
CA GLU A 83 18.47 -7.66 -1.37
C GLU A 83 19.78 -7.15 -1.98
N GLU A 84 20.84 -7.97 -1.96
CA GLU A 84 22.17 -7.56 -2.45
C GLU A 84 22.13 -7.08 -3.90
N TRP A 85 21.37 -7.78 -4.76
CA TRP A 85 21.21 -7.41 -6.17
C TRP A 85 20.48 -6.07 -6.34
N GLU A 86 19.61 -5.67 -5.41
CA GLU A 86 18.91 -4.39 -5.45
C GLU A 86 19.85 -3.21 -5.14
N VAL A 87 20.83 -3.45 -4.26
CA VAL A 87 21.85 -2.47 -3.87
C VAL A 87 22.92 -2.33 -4.95
N SER A 88 23.41 -3.46 -5.49
CA SER A 88 24.39 -3.49 -6.58
C SER A 88 24.33 -4.84 -7.30
N PRO A 89 24.10 -4.89 -8.64
CA PRO A 89 24.13 -3.78 -9.60
C PRO A 89 22.79 -3.04 -9.76
N GLY A 90 21.71 -3.49 -9.12
CA GLY A 90 20.36 -2.94 -9.22
C GLY A 90 19.58 -3.42 -10.45
N VAL A 91 20.13 -4.34 -11.22
CA VAL A 91 19.54 -4.93 -12.42
C VAL A 91 19.80 -6.43 -12.41
N VAL A 92 18.82 -7.22 -12.81
CA VAL A 92 18.99 -8.66 -13.04
C VAL A 92 18.83 -8.91 -14.54
N GLU A 93 19.86 -9.46 -15.14
CA GLU A 93 19.83 -10.04 -16.48
C GLU A 93 19.70 -11.55 -16.33
N GLY A 94 18.85 -12.15 -17.16
CA GLY A 94 18.57 -13.57 -17.13
C GLY A 94 18.55 -14.13 -18.53
N GLU A 95 19.01 -15.37 -18.63
CA GLU A 95 18.90 -16.19 -19.82
C GLU A 95 17.41 -16.57 -19.99
N ILE A 96 16.77 -16.10 -21.06
CA ILE A 96 15.35 -16.34 -21.35
C ILE A 96 15.17 -17.02 -22.70
N VAL A 97 14.11 -17.82 -22.81
CA VAL A 97 13.71 -18.42 -24.08
C VAL A 97 13.13 -17.34 -24.99
N LEU A 98 13.64 -17.26 -26.22
CA LEU A 98 13.10 -16.39 -27.25
C LEU A 98 11.72 -16.91 -27.67
N TRP A 99 10.70 -16.06 -27.57
CA TRP A 99 9.36 -16.42 -27.99
C TRP A 99 9.24 -16.38 -29.51
N GLU A 100 8.83 -17.50 -30.11
CA GLU A 100 8.52 -17.65 -31.53
C GLU A 100 7.00 -17.83 -31.70
N PRO A 101 6.38 -17.31 -32.78
CA PRO A 101 4.94 -17.44 -32.99
C PRO A 101 4.41 -18.87 -32.94
N GLU A 102 5.21 -19.84 -33.39
CA GLU A 102 4.91 -21.27 -33.34
C GLU A 102 4.70 -21.77 -31.90
N HIS A 103 5.38 -21.16 -30.93
CA HIS A 103 5.26 -21.51 -29.51
C HIS A 103 3.88 -21.16 -28.93
N GLU A 104 3.08 -20.33 -29.58
CA GLU A 104 1.70 -20.03 -29.16
C GLU A 104 0.80 -21.27 -29.26
N GLU A 105 0.94 -22.04 -30.35
CA GLU A 105 0.16 -23.27 -30.57
C GLU A 105 0.90 -24.52 -30.08
N HIS A 106 2.23 -24.50 -30.12
CA HIS A 106 3.11 -25.62 -29.83
C HIS A 106 4.25 -25.17 -28.92
N PRO A 107 4.00 -25.00 -27.60
CA PRO A 107 5.06 -24.63 -26.68
C PRO A 107 6.14 -25.73 -26.64
N PRO A 108 7.43 -25.36 -26.63
CA PRO A 108 8.52 -26.31 -26.68
C PRO A 108 8.53 -27.19 -25.43
N ALA A 109 8.84 -28.47 -25.61
CA ALA A 109 9.00 -29.40 -24.49
C ALA A 109 10.34 -29.17 -23.76
N ASP A 110 10.47 -29.67 -22.53
CA ASP A 110 11.68 -29.49 -21.70
C ASP A 110 12.97 -30.01 -22.36
N ASP A 111 12.87 -30.97 -23.29
CA ASP A 111 13.98 -31.59 -24.02
C ASP A 111 14.21 -31.02 -25.43
N GLU A 112 13.40 -30.05 -25.85
CA GLU A 112 13.48 -29.44 -27.17
C GLU A 112 14.50 -28.27 -27.19
N ALA A 113 15.29 -28.20 -28.25
CA ALA A 113 16.28 -27.14 -28.40
C ALA A 113 15.58 -25.82 -28.74
N VAL A 114 15.54 -24.90 -27.78
CA VAL A 114 14.96 -23.57 -27.95
C VAL A 114 16.04 -22.51 -28.16
N GLN A 115 15.67 -21.45 -28.87
CA GLN A 115 16.52 -20.26 -28.96
C GLN A 115 16.45 -19.49 -27.64
N VAL A 116 17.60 -19.04 -27.19
CA VAL A 116 17.77 -18.40 -25.89
C VAL A 116 18.51 -17.08 -26.06
N THR A 117 18.09 -16.06 -25.32
CA THR A 117 18.70 -14.73 -25.33
C THR A 117 18.82 -14.20 -23.90
N ASP A 118 19.84 -13.39 -23.64
CA ASP A 118 19.96 -12.66 -22.39
C ASP A 118 19.08 -11.40 -22.44
N GLU A 119 18.15 -11.27 -21.50
CA GLU A 119 17.35 -10.06 -21.34
C GLU A 119 17.32 -9.57 -19.90
N ARG A 120 17.04 -8.27 -19.75
CA ARG A 120 16.85 -7.66 -18.45
C ARG A 120 15.47 -7.98 -17.89
N ILE A 121 15.44 -8.80 -16.84
CA ILE A 121 14.20 -9.30 -16.22
C ILE A 121 13.79 -8.52 -14.96
N ALA A 122 14.71 -7.82 -14.30
CA ALA A 122 14.38 -6.99 -13.14
C ALA A 122 15.22 -5.70 -13.05
N ILE A 123 14.63 -4.68 -12.42
CA ILE A 123 15.28 -3.39 -12.12
C ILE A 123 14.86 -2.98 -10.71
N SER A 124 15.83 -2.69 -9.85
CA SER A 124 15.60 -2.21 -8.49
C SER A 124 15.17 -0.73 -8.48
N ALA A 125 14.55 -0.29 -7.38
CA ALA A 125 14.07 1.08 -7.27
C ALA A 125 15.19 2.14 -7.39
N SER A 126 16.40 1.82 -6.93
CA SER A 126 17.59 2.69 -6.98
C SER A 126 18.18 2.78 -8.40
N ALA A 127 18.02 1.73 -9.22
CA ALA A 127 18.52 1.67 -10.58
C ALA A 127 17.63 2.40 -11.61
N ILE A 128 16.41 2.79 -11.24
CA ILE A 128 15.51 3.53 -12.13
C ILE A 128 15.96 4.99 -12.26
N GLN A 129 16.73 5.27 -13.31
CA GLN A 129 17.21 6.62 -13.62
C GLN A 129 16.16 7.42 -14.40
N THR A 130 15.53 8.37 -13.73
CA THR A 130 14.59 9.31 -14.38
C THR A 130 15.34 10.47 -15.03
N SER A 131 14.95 10.82 -16.25
CA SER A 131 15.53 11.95 -17.00
C SER A 131 14.59 13.16 -17.01
N ASP A 132 15.18 14.35 -16.94
CA ASP A 132 14.46 15.61 -17.15
C ASP A 132 14.15 15.77 -18.66
N ILE A 133 12.90 16.12 -18.98
CA ILE A 133 12.52 16.48 -20.36
C ILE A 133 12.64 17.99 -20.51
N ARG A 134 13.28 18.45 -21.59
CA ARG A 134 13.31 19.88 -21.94
C ARG A 134 11.87 20.43 -22.00
N ASP A 135 11.62 21.55 -21.31
CA ASP A 135 10.32 22.23 -21.21
C ASP A 135 9.20 21.48 -20.46
N ALA A 136 9.56 20.46 -19.69
CA ALA A 136 8.62 19.77 -18.80
C ALA A 136 9.06 19.88 -17.33
N THR A 137 8.08 19.90 -16.43
CA THR A 137 8.30 19.95 -14.97
C THR A 137 8.24 18.57 -14.33
N PHE A 138 8.38 17.50 -15.10
CA PHE A 138 8.34 16.11 -14.62
C PHE A 138 9.53 15.32 -15.13
N ARG A 139 9.90 14.28 -14.39
CA ARG A 139 10.93 13.31 -14.79
C ARG A 139 10.29 12.01 -15.21
N PHE A 140 10.88 11.35 -16.20
CA PHE A 140 10.38 10.05 -16.65
C PHE A 140 11.52 9.07 -16.90
N ALA A 141 11.24 7.79 -16.68
CA ALA A 141 12.08 6.68 -17.10
C ALA A 141 11.19 5.64 -17.77
N LYS A 142 11.56 5.18 -18.97
CA LYS A 142 10.99 3.97 -19.55
C LYS A 142 11.89 2.81 -19.14
N THR A 143 11.35 1.91 -18.33
CA THR A 143 12.08 0.71 -17.86
C THR A 143 11.93 -0.45 -18.83
N LEU A 144 10.80 -0.52 -19.54
CA LEU A 144 10.50 -1.54 -20.54
C LEU A 144 10.03 -0.90 -21.85
N THR A 145 10.59 -1.34 -22.96
CA THR A 145 10.17 -0.93 -24.31
C THR A 145 10.11 -2.15 -25.21
N MET A 146 8.91 -2.55 -25.59
CA MET A 146 8.61 -3.63 -26.53
C MET A 146 7.78 -3.07 -27.70
N PRO A 147 7.66 -3.79 -28.82
CA PRO A 147 6.84 -3.36 -29.95
C PRO A 147 5.35 -3.15 -29.60
N PHE A 148 4.82 -3.96 -28.69
CA PHE A 148 3.40 -3.97 -28.30
C PHE A 148 3.13 -3.35 -26.93
N MET A 149 4.15 -3.21 -26.08
CA MET A 149 4.01 -2.69 -24.71
C MET A 149 5.20 -1.84 -24.28
N GLY A 150 4.98 -0.93 -23.34
CA GLY A 150 6.05 -0.23 -22.65
C GLY A 150 5.63 0.15 -21.25
N ALA A 151 6.59 0.14 -20.33
CA ALA A 151 6.34 0.48 -18.94
C ALA A 151 7.44 1.39 -18.39
N GLY A 152 7.12 2.08 -17.31
CA GLY A 152 8.04 3.02 -16.71
C GLY A 152 7.46 3.75 -15.52
N VAL A 153 8.19 4.77 -15.08
CA VAL A 153 7.79 5.64 -13.98
C VAL A 153 7.81 7.11 -14.40
N VAL A 154 6.95 7.88 -13.77
CA VAL A 154 6.88 9.33 -13.87
C VAL A 154 6.98 9.90 -12.46
N ASP A 155 7.99 10.75 -12.25
CA ASP A 155 8.15 11.52 -11.02
C ASP A 155 7.66 12.94 -11.25
N LEU A 156 6.65 13.32 -10.48
CA LEU A 156 6.02 14.62 -10.50
C LEU A 156 6.42 15.39 -9.23
N PRO A 157 7.36 16.36 -9.32
CA PRO A 157 7.62 17.26 -8.20
C PRO A 157 6.38 18.10 -7.86
N PRO A 158 6.37 18.81 -6.72
CA PRO A 158 5.29 19.75 -6.39
C PRO A 158 5.05 20.77 -7.52
N GLY A 159 3.80 20.92 -7.95
CA GLY A 159 3.44 21.76 -9.12
C GLY A 159 3.83 21.16 -10.48
N GLY A 160 4.42 19.97 -10.51
CA GLY A 160 4.79 19.25 -11.72
C GLY A 160 3.56 18.89 -12.55
N GLU A 161 3.65 19.08 -13.87
CA GLU A 161 2.56 18.79 -14.79
C GLU A 161 3.05 17.97 -15.98
N LYS A 162 2.37 16.84 -16.20
CA LYS A 162 2.40 16.14 -17.47
C LYS A 162 1.30 16.71 -18.37
N ARG A 163 1.73 17.51 -19.34
CA ARG A 163 0.85 18.20 -20.32
C ARG A 163 -0.15 17.26 -21.01
N PRO A 164 -1.33 17.79 -21.41
CA PRO A 164 -2.32 17.04 -22.17
C PRO A 164 -1.74 16.32 -23.38
N LYS A 165 -1.98 15.01 -23.48
CA LYS A 165 -1.55 14.20 -24.63
C LYS A 165 -2.66 13.24 -25.02
N ASN A 166 -2.83 13.01 -26.33
CA ASN A 166 -3.76 11.99 -26.82
C ASN A 166 -3.10 10.60 -26.73
N SER A 167 -3.83 9.61 -26.22
CA SER A 167 -3.37 8.22 -26.11
C SER A 167 -3.21 7.52 -27.47
N ARG A 168 -3.80 8.07 -28.54
CA ARG A 168 -3.78 7.51 -29.91
C ARG A 168 -4.18 6.04 -29.87
N LYS A 169 -3.34 5.13 -30.39
CA LYS A 169 -3.57 3.68 -30.38
C LYS A 169 -3.24 3.00 -29.05
N MET A 170 -2.60 3.69 -28.11
CA MET A 170 -2.17 3.11 -26.83
C MET A 170 -3.32 3.07 -25.84
N HIS A 171 -3.49 1.94 -25.16
CA HIS A 171 -4.26 1.83 -23.93
C HIS A 171 -3.27 1.96 -22.76
N MET A 172 -3.53 2.86 -21.82
CA MET A 172 -2.59 3.15 -20.74
C MET A 172 -3.17 2.83 -19.38
N VAL A 173 -2.35 2.27 -18.51
CA VAL A 173 -2.66 1.98 -17.10
C VAL A 173 -1.65 2.73 -16.25
N PHE A 174 -2.13 3.36 -15.19
CA PHE A 174 -1.28 4.06 -14.24
C PHE A 174 -1.57 3.61 -12.81
N PHE A 175 -0.54 3.62 -11.99
CA PHE A 175 -0.61 3.27 -10.57
C PHE A 175 0.16 4.31 -9.74
N VAL A 176 -0.47 4.87 -8.72
CA VAL A 176 0.19 5.82 -7.81
C VAL A 176 1.00 5.02 -6.79
N HIS A 177 2.33 5.05 -6.92
CA HIS A 177 3.23 4.41 -5.97
C HIS A 177 3.33 5.25 -4.68
N THR A 178 3.59 6.55 -4.81
CA THR A 178 3.65 7.48 -3.68
C THR A 178 3.03 8.82 -4.05
N GLY A 179 2.55 9.55 -3.05
CA GLY A 179 1.96 10.87 -3.21
C GLY A 179 0.50 10.85 -3.67
N LYS A 180 0.10 11.93 -4.33
CA LYS A 180 -1.28 12.17 -4.78
C LYS A 180 -1.26 13.10 -5.98
N VAL A 181 -2.06 12.77 -6.99
CA VAL A 181 -2.14 13.54 -8.24
C VAL A 181 -3.58 13.86 -8.61
N MET A 182 -3.75 14.95 -9.36
CA MET A 182 -4.94 15.25 -10.12
C MET A 182 -4.79 14.69 -11.53
N VAL A 183 -5.80 13.95 -11.98
CA VAL A 183 -5.86 13.36 -13.32
C VAL A 183 -7.04 13.99 -14.04
N THR A 184 -6.83 14.38 -15.28
CA THR A 184 -7.91 14.81 -16.19
C THR A 184 -7.91 13.91 -17.41
N ILE A 185 -9.05 13.30 -17.73
CA ILE A 185 -9.27 12.47 -18.93
C ILE A 185 -10.48 13.03 -19.64
N ASN A 186 -10.26 13.66 -20.80
CA ASN A 186 -11.25 14.49 -21.48
C ASN A 186 -11.89 15.51 -20.51
N GLU A 187 -13.16 15.34 -20.15
CA GLU A 187 -13.92 16.20 -19.23
C GLU A 187 -13.89 15.72 -17.78
N ALA A 188 -13.54 14.46 -17.53
CA ALA A 188 -13.53 13.88 -16.20
C ALA A 188 -12.25 14.26 -15.47
N GLN A 189 -12.40 14.95 -14.33
CA GLN A 189 -11.29 15.33 -13.46
C GLN A 189 -11.48 14.71 -12.07
N PHE A 190 -10.44 14.07 -11.56
CA PHE A 190 -10.45 13.47 -10.23
C PHE A 190 -9.06 13.50 -9.61
N ARG A 191 -8.99 13.28 -8.29
CA ARG A 191 -7.73 13.16 -7.56
C ARG A 191 -7.58 11.75 -7.03
N ILE A 192 -6.38 11.21 -7.14
CA ILE A 192 -6.08 9.83 -6.76
C ILE A 192 -4.78 9.77 -5.95
N SER A 193 -4.80 8.98 -4.88
CA SER A 193 -3.70 8.88 -3.90
C SER A 193 -2.96 7.56 -4.06
N ALA A 194 -1.83 7.40 -3.36
CA ALA A 194 -1.04 6.17 -3.31
C ALA A 194 -1.91 4.90 -3.15
N GLY A 195 -1.59 3.84 -3.91
CA GLY A 195 -2.36 2.60 -4.01
C GLY A 195 -3.51 2.66 -5.04
N GLY A 196 -3.85 3.84 -5.53
CA GLY A 196 -4.87 4.01 -6.56
C GLY A 196 -4.36 3.71 -7.98
N MET A 197 -5.26 3.26 -8.84
CA MET A 197 -5.01 3.02 -10.26
C MET A 197 -6.04 3.74 -11.13
N TRP A 198 -5.66 4.10 -12.35
CA TRP A 198 -6.59 4.59 -13.36
C TRP A 198 -6.17 4.16 -14.76
N PHE A 199 -7.12 4.28 -15.69
CA PHE A 199 -7.00 3.79 -17.06
C PHE A 199 -7.26 4.93 -18.03
N VAL A 200 -6.47 5.00 -19.10
CA VAL A 200 -6.69 5.93 -20.21
C VAL A 200 -6.96 5.09 -21.47
N PRO A 201 -8.24 4.98 -21.89
CA PRO A 201 -8.59 4.25 -23.11
C PRO A 201 -8.00 4.90 -24.35
N ARG A 202 -7.94 4.12 -25.45
CA ARG A 202 -7.42 4.56 -26.75
C ARG A 202 -8.19 5.79 -27.27
N GLY A 203 -7.48 6.71 -27.92
CA GLY A 203 -8.03 7.92 -28.55
C GLY A 203 -8.36 9.10 -27.63
N ASN A 204 -8.12 9.01 -26.32
CA ASN A 204 -8.52 10.04 -25.35
C ASN A 204 -7.38 11.00 -25.01
N TYR A 205 -7.72 12.24 -24.68
CA TYR A 205 -6.77 13.20 -24.12
C TYR A 205 -6.67 13.02 -22.60
N TYR A 206 -5.46 13.04 -22.08
CA TYR A 206 -5.23 13.00 -20.64
C TYR A 206 -4.08 13.92 -20.20
N SER A 207 -4.17 14.43 -18.98
CA SER A 207 -3.11 15.13 -18.27
C SER A 207 -3.01 14.66 -16.82
N ILE A 208 -1.84 14.88 -16.23
CA ILE A 208 -1.57 14.55 -14.82
C ILE A 208 -0.89 15.75 -14.20
N THR A 209 -1.40 16.24 -13.07
CA THR A 209 -0.85 17.39 -12.35
C THR A 209 -0.65 17.00 -10.90
N ASN A 210 0.50 17.36 -10.34
CA ASN A 210 0.72 17.32 -8.90
C ASN A 210 0.39 18.70 -8.32
N ASP A 211 -0.85 18.88 -7.86
CA ASP A 211 -1.33 20.11 -7.21
C ASP A 211 -1.06 20.13 -5.69
N TYR A 212 -0.14 19.28 -5.21
CA TYR A 212 0.23 19.13 -3.81
C TYR A 212 1.68 19.53 -3.53
N ASP A 213 2.00 19.77 -2.25
CA ASP A 213 3.34 20.18 -1.80
C ASP A 213 4.36 19.03 -1.72
N ASN A 214 3.90 17.78 -1.82
CA ASN A 214 4.74 16.59 -1.78
C ASN A 214 4.97 16.03 -3.18
N PRO A 215 6.17 15.50 -3.49
CA PRO A 215 6.40 14.82 -4.76
C PRO A 215 5.52 13.56 -4.88
N SER A 216 5.18 13.20 -6.11
CA SER A 216 4.40 12.00 -6.43
C SER A 216 5.13 11.14 -7.43
N ARG A 217 5.13 9.82 -7.22
CA ARG A 217 5.67 8.82 -8.16
C ARG A 217 4.54 7.98 -8.71
N VAL A 218 4.45 7.90 -10.03
CA VAL A 218 3.42 7.16 -10.76
C VAL A 218 4.09 6.14 -11.67
N PHE A 219 3.74 4.87 -11.50
CA PHE A 219 4.05 3.84 -12.49
C PHE A 219 3.07 3.95 -13.66
N PHE A 220 3.55 3.71 -14.88
CA PHE A 220 2.70 3.59 -16.05
C PHE A 220 3.06 2.37 -16.89
N CYS A 221 2.03 1.80 -17.50
CA CYS A 221 2.14 0.82 -18.57
C CYS A 221 1.29 1.31 -19.76
N GLN A 222 1.76 1.10 -20.96
CA GLN A 222 1.03 1.37 -22.19
C GLN A 222 1.15 0.16 -23.12
N ALA A 223 0.05 -0.21 -23.76
CA ALA A 223 0.05 -1.30 -24.72
C ALA A 223 -0.87 -1.01 -25.89
N CYS A 224 -0.56 -1.60 -27.05
CA CYS A 224 -1.43 -1.65 -28.20
C CYS A 224 -1.28 -2.98 -28.91
N GLU A 225 -2.34 -3.43 -29.57
CA GLU A 225 -2.24 -4.55 -30.53
C GLU A 225 -1.23 -4.21 -31.63
N LEU A 226 -0.48 -5.22 -32.06
CA LEU A 226 0.30 -5.14 -33.28
C LEU A 226 -0.67 -5.19 -34.46
N SER A 227 -0.61 -4.21 -35.35
CA SER A 227 -1.28 -4.36 -36.65
C SER A 227 -0.52 -5.41 -37.44
N ALA A 228 -1.24 -6.27 -38.18
CA ALA A 228 -0.65 -7.34 -38.99
C ALA A 228 0.55 -6.86 -39.85
N SER A 229 0.50 -5.62 -40.34
CA SER A 229 1.60 -5.01 -41.12
C SER A 229 2.93 -4.82 -40.39
N PHE A 230 2.94 -4.74 -39.05
CA PHE A 230 4.18 -4.60 -38.25
C PHE A 230 4.76 -5.93 -37.81
N ALA A 231 3.95 -7.01 -37.78
CA ALA A 231 4.44 -8.35 -37.52
C ALA A 231 5.38 -8.81 -38.65
N ASP A 232 5.02 -8.53 -39.90
CA ASP A 232 5.84 -8.88 -41.08
C ASP A 232 7.16 -8.08 -41.16
N MET A 233 7.17 -6.81 -40.72
CA MET A 233 8.38 -5.97 -40.78
C MET A 233 9.42 -6.30 -39.70
N THR A 234 8.98 -6.76 -38.52
CA THR A 234 9.92 -7.22 -37.49
C THR A 234 10.53 -8.58 -37.84
N GLN A 235 9.84 -9.41 -38.62
CA GLN A 235 10.38 -10.65 -39.18
C GLN A 235 11.47 -10.41 -40.25
N GLN A 236 11.40 -9.32 -41.03
CA GLN A 236 12.39 -9.04 -42.09
C GLN A 236 13.67 -8.36 -41.61
N SER A 237 13.70 -7.73 -40.44
CA SER A 237 14.89 -7.00 -39.95
C SER A 237 15.89 -7.86 -39.17
N VAL A 238 15.59 -9.15 -38.95
CA VAL A 238 16.43 -10.10 -38.19
C VAL A 238 17.00 -11.20 -39.10
N ALA A 239 16.83 -11.07 -40.42
CA ALA A 239 17.43 -11.95 -41.43
C ALA A 239 18.67 -11.32 -42.08
#